data_AF-A0A5C5V2T2-F1
#
_entry.id   AF-A0A5C5V2T2-F1
#
_cell.length_a   1.000
_cell.length_b   1.000
_cell.length_c   1.000
_cell.angle_alpha   90.00
_cell.angle_beta   90.00
_cell.angle_gamma   90.00
#
_symmetry.space_group_name_H-M   'P 1'
#
loop_
_entity.id
_entity.type
_entity.pdbx_description
1 polymer ?
#
loop_
_entity_poly.entity_id
_entity_poly.type
_entity_poly.pdbx_seq_one_letter_code
_entity_poly.pdbx_strand_id
1 'polypeptide(L)'
;MGSDKLLLPYEGRPIIDRVIDAWREGGVDQIVVVVRADHMALRAHLQDSAIELAAVSSPLPEMVDSVRAGLRRLEEKFAPKAGDAWMLAPADLPTLDPAAIREVLAAYDPEAGETLAATYEDRRSHPVLFAWSKAQQVAALPPSGTIRDLFTENSWRGVSIAQARPRDVDVPSDLPLGEGKSEK
;
A
#
# COMPACT_ATOMS: atom_id res chain seq x y z
N MET A 1 -14.48 20.78 -6.17
CA MET A 1 -13.87 19.80 -7.10
C MET A 1 -12.41 19.68 -6.71
N GLY A 2 -12.13 18.82 -5.73
CA GLY A 2 -10.76 18.56 -5.29
C GLY A 2 -10.13 17.58 -6.27
N SER A 3 -9.02 17.97 -6.89
CA SER A 3 -8.21 17.04 -7.66
C SER A 3 -7.86 15.84 -6.79
N ASP A 4 -8.04 14.64 -7.33
CA ASP A 4 -7.58 13.42 -6.66
C ASP A 4 -6.07 13.55 -6.44
N LYS A 5 -5.67 13.72 -5.18
CA LYS A 5 -4.27 13.85 -4.74
C LYS A 5 -3.36 12.81 -5.39
N LEU A 6 -3.86 11.58 -5.55
CA LEU A 6 -3.16 10.46 -6.14
C LEU A 6 -2.87 10.60 -7.65
N LEU A 7 -3.61 11.47 -8.34
CA LEU A 7 -3.39 11.82 -9.76
C LEU A 7 -2.47 13.04 -9.93
N LEU A 8 -2.06 13.71 -8.84
CA LEU A 8 -1.10 14.79 -8.93
C LEU A 8 0.26 14.26 -9.40
N PRO A 9 0.98 15.00 -10.25
CA PRO A 9 2.28 14.58 -10.73
C PRO A 9 3.34 14.74 -9.64
N TYR A 10 4.07 13.67 -9.37
CA TYR A 10 5.32 13.65 -8.62
C TYR A 10 6.46 13.35 -9.59
N GLU A 11 7.37 14.31 -9.80
CA GLU A 11 8.42 14.26 -10.83
C GLU A 11 7.85 13.95 -12.23
N GLY A 12 6.71 14.55 -12.57
CA GLY A 12 6.08 14.40 -13.89
C GLY A 12 5.24 13.13 -14.11
N ARG A 13 5.09 12.26 -13.10
CA ARG A 13 4.24 11.06 -13.18
C ARG A 13 3.18 11.06 -12.07
N PRO A 14 1.93 10.58 -12.31
CA PRO A 14 0.94 10.46 -11.25
C PRO A 14 1.46 9.66 -10.05
N ILE A 15 1.20 10.14 -8.83
CA ILE A 15 1.64 9.47 -7.59
C ILE A 15 1.24 8.00 -7.58
N ILE A 16 -0.02 7.69 -7.93
CA ILE A 16 -0.52 6.31 -7.92
C ILE A 16 0.25 5.39 -8.85
N ASP A 17 0.65 5.88 -10.03
CA ASP A 17 1.39 5.07 -11.00
C ASP A 17 2.79 4.73 -10.47
N ARG A 18 3.44 5.69 -9.80
CA ARG A 18 4.75 5.44 -9.16
C ARG A 18 4.65 4.39 -8.06
N VAL A 19 3.60 4.43 -7.25
CA VAL A 19 3.39 3.46 -6.18
C VAL A 19 3.10 2.08 -6.75
N ILE A 20 2.26 1.98 -7.79
CA ILE A 20 1.97 0.71 -8.48
C ILE A 20 3.24 0.13 -9.10
N ASP A 21 4.05 0.95 -9.77
CA ASP A 21 5.31 0.51 -10.36
C ASP A 21 6.29 0.02 -9.29
N ALA A 22 6.39 0.71 -8.14
CA ALA A 22 7.20 0.26 -7.03
C ALA A 22 6.77 -1.13 -6.53
N TRP A 23 5.46 -1.40 -6.42
CA TRP A 23 4.96 -2.74 -6.08
C TRP A 23 5.33 -3.79 -7.14
N ARG A 24 5.14 -3.47 -8.42
CA ARG A 24 5.48 -4.38 -9.53
C ARG A 24 6.97 -4.71 -9.57
N GLU A 25 7.82 -3.70 -9.53
CA GLU A 25 9.28 -3.85 -9.50
C GLU A 25 9.77 -4.48 -8.18
N GLY A 26 8.96 -4.33 -7.12
CA GLY A 26 9.12 -4.99 -5.82
C GLY A 26 8.91 -6.50 -5.85
N GLY A 27 8.31 -7.04 -6.92
CA GLY A 27 8.16 -8.48 -7.14
C GLY A 27 6.95 -9.11 -6.48
N VAL A 28 5.90 -8.34 -6.16
CA VAL A 28 4.63 -8.92 -5.69
C VAL A 28 3.87 -9.56 -6.86
N ASP A 29 3.16 -10.65 -6.59
CA ASP A 29 2.40 -11.36 -7.62
C ASP A 29 1.13 -10.61 -8.04
N GLN A 30 0.44 -10.00 -7.08
CA GLN A 30 -0.86 -9.35 -7.28
C GLN A 30 -0.91 -8.01 -6.56
N ILE A 31 -1.55 -7.02 -7.19
CA ILE A 31 -1.72 -5.67 -6.64
C ILE A 31 -3.20 -5.36 -6.61
N VAL A 32 -3.70 -5.03 -5.41
CA VAL A 32 -5.05 -4.48 -5.23
C VAL A 32 -4.94 -3.02 -4.81
N VAL A 33 -5.59 -2.14 -5.57
CA VAL A 33 -5.77 -0.74 -5.19
C VAL A 33 -7.18 -0.54 -4.69
N VAL A 34 -7.31 -0.04 -3.46
CA VAL A 34 -8.60 0.29 -2.85
C VAL A 34 -8.94 1.73 -3.20
N VAL A 35 -10.08 1.93 -3.87
CA VAL A 35 -10.51 3.25 -4.36
C VAL A 35 -11.95 3.49 -3.95
N ARG A 36 -12.25 4.72 -3.48
CA ARG A 36 -13.64 5.09 -3.17
C ARG A 36 -14.49 5.10 -4.43
N ALA A 37 -15.76 4.70 -4.31
CA ALA A 37 -16.67 4.56 -5.44
C ALA A 37 -16.93 5.89 -6.16
N ASP A 38 -16.89 7.01 -5.43
CA ASP A 38 -17.06 8.38 -5.90
C ASP A 38 -15.80 8.98 -6.55
N HIS A 39 -14.65 8.31 -6.47
CA HIS A 39 -13.39 8.74 -7.10
C HIS A 39 -13.33 8.30 -8.57
N MET A 40 -14.23 8.86 -9.39
CA MET A 40 -14.41 8.46 -10.78
C MET A 40 -13.14 8.68 -11.63
N ALA A 41 -12.43 9.78 -11.40
CA ALA A 41 -11.22 10.11 -12.16
C ALA A 41 -10.11 9.09 -11.90
N LEU A 42 -9.83 8.78 -10.64
CA LEU A 42 -8.84 7.76 -10.27
C LEU A 42 -9.23 6.37 -10.78
N ARG A 43 -10.51 5.99 -10.69
CA ARG A 43 -10.99 4.70 -11.21
C ARG A 43 -10.82 4.61 -12.72
N ALA A 44 -11.15 5.68 -13.46
CA ALA A 44 -10.95 5.73 -14.90
C ALA A 44 -9.47 5.68 -15.26
N HIS A 45 -8.60 6.35 -14.51
CA HIS A 45 -7.14 6.28 -14.71
C HIS A 45 -6.59 4.86 -14.55
N LEU A 46 -7.10 4.12 -13.56
CA LEU A 46 -6.62 2.78 -13.23
C LEU A 46 -7.30 1.63 -14.00
N GLN A 47 -8.32 1.91 -14.83
CA GLN A 47 -9.13 0.86 -15.46
C GLN A 47 -8.33 -0.06 -16.41
N ASP A 48 -7.32 0.50 -17.09
CA ASP A 48 -6.48 -0.23 -18.05
C ASP A 48 -5.17 -0.74 -17.42
N SER A 49 -4.97 -0.51 -16.12
CA SER A 49 -3.81 -1.01 -15.40
C SER A 49 -3.98 -2.50 -15.11
N ALA A 50 -2.91 -3.29 -15.28
CA ALA A 50 -2.84 -4.67 -14.81
C ALA A 50 -2.73 -4.71 -13.28
N ILE A 51 -3.82 -4.36 -12.61
CA ILE A 51 -4.05 -4.35 -11.15
C ILE A 51 -5.52 -4.67 -10.89
N GLU A 52 -5.84 -5.06 -9.66
CA GLU A 52 -7.22 -5.28 -9.23
C GLU A 52 -7.75 -4.06 -8.47
N LEU A 53 -8.99 -3.67 -8.74
CA LEU A 53 -9.66 -2.56 -8.06
C LEU A 53 -10.66 -3.07 -7.03
N ALA A 54 -10.50 -2.63 -5.78
CA ALA A 54 -11.50 -2.79 -4.73
C ALA A 54 -12.26 -1.46 -4.57
N ALA A 55 -13.45 -1.39 -5.17
CA ALA A 55 -14.31 -0.22 -5.04
C ALA A 55 -15.06 -0.25 -3.70
N VAL A 56 -14.92 0.82 -2.91
CA VAL A 56 -15.56 0.94 -1.59
C VAL A 56 -16.56 2.09 -1.57
N SER A 57 -17.76 1.83 -1.05
CA SER A 57 -18.78 2.87 -0.89
C SER A 57 -18.30 3.96 0.06
N SER A 58 -18.62 5.22 -0.27
CA SER A 58 -18.33 6.38 0.55
C SER A 58 -19.57 6.75 1.39
N PRO A 59 -19.42 7.15 2.66
CA PRO A 59 -18.16 7.24 3.40
C PRO A 59 -17.72 5.87 3.93
N LEU A 60 -16.42 5.59 3.85
CA LEU A 60 -15.82 4.58 4.72
C LEU A 60 -15.63 5.21 6.10
N PRO A 61 -16.13 4.59 7.18
CA PRO A 61 -15.96 5.12 8.52
C PRO A 61 -14.47 5.23 8.89
N GLU A 62 -13.67 4.20 8.58
CA GLU A 62 -12.29 4.10 9.08
C GLU A 62 -11.30 3.48 8.06
N MET A 63 -10.00 3.71 8.25
CA MET A 63 -8.92 3.15 7.41
C MET A 63 -8.94 1.61 7.36
N VAL A 64 -9.31 0.96 8.46
CA VAL A 64 -9.39 -0.51 8.55
C VAL A 64 -10.41 -1.09 7.56
N ASP A 65 -11.49 -0.36 7.26
CA ASP A 65 -12.50 -0.82 6.29
C ASP A 65 -11.96 -0.84 4.85
N SER A 66 -11.03 0.07 4.53
CA SER A 66 -10.32 0.04 3.25
C SER A 66 -9.48 -1.23 3.14
N VAL A 67 -8.75 -1.57 4.21
CA VAL A 67 -7.92 -2.78 4.22
C VAL A 67 -8.78 -4.05 4.15
N ARG A 68 -9.90 -4.12 4.88
CA ARG A 68 -10.86 -5.23 4.76
C ARG A 68 -11.37 -5.40 3.34
N ALA A 69 -11.69 -4.31 2.65
CA ALA A 69 -12.15 -4.37 1.28
C ALA A 69 -11.05 -4.87 0.32
N GLY A 70 -9.81 -4.43 0.51
CA GLY A 70 -8.65 -4.91 -0.25
C GLY A 70 -8.40 -6.40 -0.04
N LEU A 71 -8.40 -6.86 1.22
CA LEU A 71 -8.21 -8.28 1.56
C LEU A 71 -9.32 -9.16 1.01
N ARG A 72 -10.59 -8.75 1.15
CA ARG A 72 -11.73 -9.47 0.56
C ARG A 72 -11.58 -9.56 -0.97
N ARG A 73 -11.10 -8.50 -1.63
CA ARG A 73 -10.86 -8.53 -3.07
C ARG A 73 -9.76 -9.53 -3.46
N LEU A 74 -8.68 -9.59 -2.70
CA LEU A 74 -7.62 -10.59 -2.89
C LEU A 74 -8.17 -12.02 -2.71
N GLU A 75 -8.95 -12.25 -1.67
CA GLU A 75 -9.58 -13.54 -1.38
C GLU A 75 -10.50 -13.99 -2.52
N GLU A 76 -11.41 -13.12 -2.97
CA GLU A 76 -12.36 -13.38 -4.05
C GLU A 76 -11.69 -13.69 -5.40
N LYS A 77 -10.56 -13.05 -5.69
CA LYS A 77 -9.91 -13.13 -7.00
C LYS A 77 -8.85 -14.21 -7.12
N PHE A 78 -8.10 -14.44 -6.05
CA PHE A 78 -6.88 -15.24 -6.12
C PHE A 78 -6.91 -16.46 -5.18
N ALA A 79 -7.89 -16.55 -4.27
CA ALA A 79 -8.02 -17.62 -3.29
C ALA A 79 -6.69 -17.96 -2.58
N PRO A 80 -6.06 -17.01 -1.86
CA PRO A 80 -4.75 -17.22 -1.28
C PRO A 80 -4.74 -18.33 -0.21
N LYS A 81 -3.61 -19.01 -0.09
CA LYS A 81 -3.36 -20.16 0.78
C LYS A 81 -2.65 -19.72 2.06
N ALA A 82 -2.56 -20.65 3.02
CA ALA A 82 -1.95 -20.38 4.31
C ALA A 82 -0.48 -19.92 4.26
N GLY A 83 0.27 -20.35 3.24
CA GLY A 83 1.67 -19.96 3.03
C GLY A 83 1.86 -18.65 2.26
N ASP A 84 0.78 -18.03 1.80
CA ASP A 84 0.86 -16.75 1.10
C ASP A 84 0.98 -15.60 2.11
N ALA A 85 1.39 -14.44 1.63
CA ALA A 85 1.46 -13.21 2.40
C ALA A 85 0.76 -12.06 1.68
N TRP A 86 0.43 -11.02 2.44
CA TRP A 86 -0.05 -9.75 1.89
C TRP A 86 0.77 -8.61 2.46
N MET A 87 0.93 -7.57 1.65
CA MET A 87 1.69 -6.38 2.01
C MET A 87 0.79 -5.15 1.95
N LEU A 88 1.13 -4.14 2.75
CA LEU A 88 0.35 -2.92 2.87
C LEU A 88 1.24 -1.67 2.89
N ALA A 89 0.89 -0.70 2.07
CA ALA A 89 1.36 0.67 2.13
C ALA A 89 0.25 1.65 1.69
N PRO A 90 0.21 2.88 2.23
CA PRO A 90 -0.60 3.96 1.69
C PRO A 90 -0.26 4.25 0.23
N ALA A 91 -1.28 4.66 -0.54
CA ALA A 91 -1.16 4.94 -1.97
C ALA A 91 -0.52 6.31 -2.29
N ASP A 92 -0.29 7.14 -1.27
CA ASP A 92 0.29 8.48 -1.37
C ASP A 92 1.76 8.55 -0.94
N LEU A 93 2.47 7.42 -1.04
CA LEU A 93 3.92 7.32 -0.84
C LEU A 93 4.68 7.26 -2.19
N PRO A 94 4.80 8.36 -2.96
CA PRO A 94 5.43 8.32 -4.28
C PRO A 94 6.91 7.93 -4.28
N THR A 95 7.55 7.94 -3.11
CA THR A 95 8.93 7.49 -2.90
C THR A 95 8.99 6.10 -2.25
N LEU A 96 7.93 5.29 -2.34
CA LEU A 96 7.95 3.89 -1.95
C LEU A 96 9.01 3.17 -2.80
N ASP A 97 9.97 2.53 -2.13
CA ASP A 97 11.12 1.93 -2.80
C ASP A 97 10.85 0.45 -3.15
N PRO A 98 10.94 0.05 -4.43
CA PRO A 98 10.85 -1.36 -4.82
C PRO A 98 11.92 -2.25 -4.18
N ALA A 99 13.10 -1.72 -3.84
CA ALA A 99 14.12 -2.47 -3.09
C ALA A 99 13.63 -2.84 -1.69
N ALA A 100 12.97 -1.90 -0.99
CA ALA A 100 12.39 -2.17 0.33
C ALA A 100 11.33 -3.28 0.26
N ILE A 101 10.51 -3.29 -0.78
CA ILE A 101 9.50 -4.32 -1.01
C ILE A 101 10.17 -5.69 -1.21
N ARG A 102 11.18 -5.77 -2.09
CA ARG A 102 11.95 -7.01 -2.32
C ARG A 102 12.61 -7.52 -1.05
N GLU A 103 13.23 -6.63 -0.27
CA GLU A 103 13.94 -7.01 0.96
C GLU A 103 12.96 -7.55 2.02
N VAL A 104 11.80 -6.91 2.21
CA VAL A 104 10.77 -7.41 3.12
C VAL A 104 10.21 -8.74 2.63
N LEU A 105 9.94 -8.88 1.34
CA LEU A 105 9.42 -10.12 0.75
C LEU A 105 10.42 -11.27 0.87
N ALA A 106 11.70 -11.03 0.57
CA ALA A 106 12.76 -12.03 0.68
C ALA A 106 13.06 -12.46 2.12
N ALA A 107 12.73 -11.62 3.10
CA ALA A 107 12.89 -11.92 4.51
C ALA A 107 11.72 -12.73 5.10
N TYR A 108 10.63 -12.94 4.34
CA TYR A 108 9.46 -13.66 4.80
C TYR A 108 9.67 -15.17 4.80
N ASP A 109 9.41 -15.79 5.94
CA ASP A 109 9.35 -17.24 6.10
C ASP A 109 7.88 -17.65 6.36
N PRO A 110 7.24 -18.35 5.40
CA PRO A 110 5.87 -18.82 5.55
C PRO A 110 5.64 -19.72 6.78
N GLU A 111 6.66 -20.50 7.19
CA GLU A 111 6.54 -21.42 8.32
C GLU A 111 6.54 -20.67 9.66
N ALA A 112 7.30 -19.58 9.76
CA ALA A 112 7.30 -18.71 10.92
C ALA A 112 6.03 -17.84 10.99
N GLY A 113 5.49 -17.45 9.84
CA GLY A 113 4.24 -16.67 9.75
C GLY A 113 4.32 -15.29 10.41
N GLU A 114 5.52 -14.77 10.67
CA GLU A 114 5.76 -13.52 11.39
C GLU A 114 5.28 -12.28 10.61
N THR A 115 4.97 -11.20 11.32
CA THR A 115 4.72 -9.90 10.67
C THR A 115 6.06 -9.23 10.43
N LEU A 116 6.30 -8.76 9.21
CA LEU A 116 7.52 -8.02 8.88
C LEU A 116 7.19 -6.57 8.58
N ALA A 117 8.05 -5.66 8.98
CA ALA A 117 7.94 -4.27 8.59
C ALA A 117 9.30 -3.71 8.22
N ALA A 118 9.33 -2.89 7.17
CA ALA A 118 10.50 -2.11 6.84
C ALA A 118 10.86 -1.18 8.01
N THR A 119 12.12 -1.16 8.40
CA THR A 119 12.65 -0.27 9.44
C THR A 119 13.76 0.59 8.88
N TYR A 120 13.70 1.88 9.16
CA TYR A 120 14.63 2.91 8.71
C TYR A 120 15.13 3.66 9.95
N GLU A 121 16.43 3.61 10.24
CA GLU A 121 16.99 4.20 11.47
C GLU A 121 16.19 3.80 12.73
N ASP A 122 15.94 2.49 12.88
CA ASP A 122 15.13 1.87 13.94
C ASP A 122 13.65 2.29 14.00
N ARG A 123 13.15 3.01 12.99
CA ARG A 123 11.73 3.39 12.89
C ARG A 123 11.00 2.52 11.88
N ARG A 124 9.95 1.85 12.36
CA ARG A 124 9.00 1.11 11.51
C ARG A 124 8.31 2.03 10.50
N SER A 125 8.24 1.58 9.26
CA SER A 125 7.51 2.23 8.16
C SER A 125 6.98 1.19 7.16
N HIS A 126 6.67 1.63 5.95
CA HIS A 126 6.15 0.82 4.87
C HIS A 126 7.27 0.33 3.93
N PRO A 127 7.05 -0.81 3.25
CA PRO A 127 5.88 -1.68 3.35
C PRO A 127 5.85 -2.51 4.65
N VAL A 128 4.65 -2.95 5.02
CA VAL A 128 4.44 -3.95 6.07
C VAL A 128 3.92 -5.21 5.41
N LEU A 129 4.44 -6.37 5.80
CA LEU A 129 4.04 -7.69 5.34
C LEU A 129 3.41 -8.48 6.49
N PHE A 130 2.32 -9.17 6.19
CA PHE A 130 1.64 -10.08 7.09
C PHE A 130 1.42 -11.42 6.40
N ALA A 131 1.51 -12.51 7.15
CA ALA A 131 1.03 -13.81 6.70
C ALA A 131 -0.46 -13.73 6.33
N TRP A 132 -0.89 -14.48 5.30
CA TRP A 132 -2.28 -14.48 4.85
C TRP A 132 -3.26 -14.88 5.97
N SER A 133 -2.86 -15.78 6.86
CA SER A 133 -3.63 -16.17 8.05
C SER A 133 -4.07 -14.98 8.92
N LYS A 134 -3.32 -13.87 8.90
CA LYS A 134 -3.65 -12.63 9.65
C LYS A 134 -4.75 -11.80 9.00
N ALA A 135 -5.16 -12.09 7.77
CA ALA A 135 -6.31 -11.42 7.14
C ALA A 135 -7.61 -11.62 7.95
N GLN A 136 -7.78 -12.78 8.58
CA GLN A 136 -8.91 -13.06 9.48
C GLN A 136 -8.91 -12.17 10.73
N GLN A 137 -7.73 -11.82 11.25
CA GLN A 137 -7.61 -10.90 12.39
C GLN A 137 -8.06 -9.49 11.97
N VAL A 138 -7.69 -9.02 10.78
CA VAL A 138 -8.16 -7.73 10.23
C VAL A 138 -9.69 -7.72 10.08
N ALA A 139 -10.27 -8.84 9.63
CA ALA A 139 -11.71 -8.98 9.54
C ALA A 139 -12.39 -8.94 10.92
N ALA A 140 -11.74 -9.46 11.96
CA ALA A 140 -12.25 -9.52 13.33
C ALA A 140 -12.05 -8.23 14.15
N LEU A 141 -11.21 -7.30 13.69
CA LEU A 141 -11.03 -6.01 14.38
C LEU A 141 -12.38 -5.30 14.59
N PRO A 142 -12.56 -4.51 15.66
CA PRO A 142 -13.73 -3.65 15.77
C PRO A 142 -13.69 -2.53 14.71
N PRO A 143 -14.80 -1.80 14.50
CA PRO A 143 -14.80 -0.63 13.60
C PRO A 143 -13.75 0.43 13.97
N SER A 144 -13.52 0.64 15.27
CA SER A 144 -12.49 1.56 15.79
C SER A 144 -11.07 0.98 15.80
N GLY A 145 -10.89 -0.26 15.35
CA GLY A 145 -9.59 -0.93 15.33
C GLY A 145 -8.70 -0.40 14.21
N THR A 146 -7.40 -0.61 14.35
CA THR A 146 -6.40 -0.17 13.37
C THR A 146 -5.47 -1.31 12.99
N ILE A 147 -4.81 -1.19 11.83
CA ILE A 147 -3.75 -2.15 11.45
C ILE A 147 -2.58 -2.14 12.44
N ARG A 148 -2.43 -1.08 13.25
CA ARG A 148 -1.42 -1.05 14.31
C ARG A 148 -1.71 -2.07 15.41
N ASP A 149 -2.97 -2.44 15.62
CA ASP A 149 -3.39 -3.39 16.66
C ASP A 149 -2.82 -4.78 16.38
N LEU A 150 -2.68 -5.16 15.10
CA LEU A 150 -2.03 -6.41 14.69
C LEU A 150 -0.57 -6.51 15.14
N PHE A 151 0.13 -5.38 15.33
CA PHE A 151 1.51 -5.41 15.84
C PHE A 151 1.60 -5.61 17.35
N THR A 152 0.53 -5.30 18.08
CA THR A 152 0.43 -5.57 19.50
C THR A 152 0.06 -7.04 19.74
N GLU A 153 -0.78 -7.60 18.87
CA GLU A 153 -1.33 -8.96 19.01
C GLU A 153 -0.46 -10.06 18.39
N ASN A 154 0.53 -9.70 17.57
CA ASN A 154 1.38 -10.67 16.87
C ASN A 154 2.87 -10.36 17.08
N SER A 155 3.70 -11.41 17.04
CA SER A 155 5.14 -11.24 16.86
C SER A 155 5.42 -10.52 15.54
N TRP A 156 6.31 -9.54 15.60
CA TRP A 156 6.79 -8.84 14.43
C TRP A 156 8.30 -8.61 14.50
N ARG A 157 8.92 -8.52 13.32
CA ARG A 157 10.34 -8.27 13.16
C ARG A 157 10.57 -7.14 12.17
N GLY A 158 11.54 -6.29 12.48
CA GLY A 158 12.03 -5.25 11.57
C GLY A 158 12.94 -5.83 10.50
N VAL A 159 12.77 -5.36 9.26
CA VAL A 159 13.72 -5.58 8.17
C VAL A 159 14.42 -4.25 7.91
N SER A 160 15.71 -4.20 8.22
CA SER A 160 16.50 -2.96 8.10
C SER A 160 16.72 -2.60 6.64
N ILE A 161 16.13 -1.47 6.21
CA ILE A 161 16.22 -0.97 4.85
C ILE A 161 17.28 0.14 4.80
N ALA A 162 18.22 0.03 3.86
CA ALA A 162 19.33 0.97 3.75
C ALA A 162 18.93 2.29 3.04
N GLN A 163 17.89 2.24 2.21
CA GLN A 163 17.40 3.38 1.45
C GLN A 163 16.60 4.35 2.35
N ALA A 164 16.20 5.48 1.79
CA ALA A 164 15.47 6.49 2.54
C ALA A 164 14.05 6.02 2.89
N ARG A 165 13.58 6.39 4.09
CA ARG A 165 12.20 6.16 4.49
C ARG A 165 11.24 6.82 3.49
N PRO A 166 10.19 6.11 3.02
CA PRO A 166 9.22 6.70 2.11
C PRO A 166 8.51 7.89 2.75
N ARG A 167 8.17 8.87 1.93
CA ARG A 167 7.48 10.11 2.35
C ARG A 167 6.09 10.15 1.74
N ASP A 168 5.14 10.52 2.57
CA ASP A 168 3.82 10.95 2.16
C ASP A 168 3.90 12.34 1.53
N VAL A 169 3.19 12.50 0.43
CA VAL A 169 2.79 13.83 -0.07
C VAL A 169 1.41 14.02 0.51
N ASP A 170 1.09 15.13 1.18
CA ASP A 170 -0.25 15.43 1.71
C ASP A 170 -0.91 16.61 1.02
N VAL A 171 -0.10 17.61 0.69
CA VAL A 171 -0.54 18.83 0.03
C VAL A 171 0.30 19.08 -1.23
N PRO A 172 -0.20 19.86 -2.20
CA PRO A 172 0.58 20.18 -3.39
C PRO A 172 1.94 20.82 -3.11
N SER A 173 2.13 21.46 -1.95
CA SER A 173 3.43 22.00 -1.53
C SER A 173 4.47 20.94 -1.13
N ASP A 174 4.06 19.69 -0.92
CA ASP A 174 4.98 18.57 -0.67
C ASP A 174 5.53 17.98 -1.98
N LEU A 175 4.97 18.37 -3.12
CA LEU A 175 5.49 18.00 -4.43
C LEU A 175 6.80 18.76 -4.68
N PRO A 176 7.84 18.11 -5.22
CA PRO A 176 9.03 18.83 -5.66
C PRO A 176 8.60 19.89 -6.67
N LEU A 177 9.12 21.11 -6.52
CA LEU A 177 8.89 22.20 -7.47
C LEU A 177 9.33 21.68 -8.84
N GLY A 178 8.37 21.35 -9.70
CA GLY A 178 8.67 20.89 -11.04
C GLY A 178 9.52 21.95 -11.71
N GLU A 179 10.69 21.55 -12.22
CA GLU A 179 11.44 22.43 -13.10
C GLU A 179 10.54 22.75 -14.29
N GLY A 180 10.00 23.97 -14.27
CA GLY A 180 9.18 24.48 -15.34
C GLY A 180 10.02 24.42 -16.61
N LYS A 181 9.72 23.47 -17.48
CA LYS A 181 10.14 23.57 -18.88
C LYS A 181 9.47 24.83 -19.42
N SER A 182 10.23 25.92 -19.42
CA SER A 182 9.96 27.08 -20.25
C SER A 182 10.12 26.60 -21.69
N GLU A 183 9.04 26.16 -22.30
CA GLU A 183 8.96 26.05 -23.75
C GLU A 183 8.97 27.47 -24.32
N LYS A 184 10.00 27.75 -25.12
CA LYS A 184 10.05 28.87 -26.07
C LYS A 184 9.43 28.45 -27.38
#